data_AF-A0A2Z2KML1-F1
#
_entry.id   AF-A0A2Z2KML1-F1
#
_cell.length_a   1.000
_cell.length_b   1.000
_cell.length_c   1.000
_cell.angle_alpha   90.00
_cell.angle_beta   90.00
_cell.angle_gamma   90.00
#
_symmetry.space_group_name_H-M   'P 1'
#
loop_
_entity.id
_entity.type
_entity.pdbx_description
1 polymer ?
#
loop_
_entity_poly.entity_id
_entity_poly.type
_entity_poly.pdbx_seq_one_letter_code
_entity_poly.pdbx_strand_id
1 'polypeptide(L)'
;MITRLKIIAFSMLLVILTIYLSYNILNQRMIGTGVLKDDEGQYIALETPAGYWGYGRILAGDIIQEIDGDPAAGFHSVRIYSGIEGASSIGLIRVQPGGEQEHIQLNVAKGIDTEDLLLEFILPICTVLLFAGFSWFVYRSKQGDSAAVYLILFFLSTGLAYLSSFSAGRADPVGKLKSKIRK
;
A
#
# COMPACT_ATOMS: atom_id res chain seq x y z
N MET A 1 -35.16 -3.42 17.66
CA MET A 1 -34.85 -2.23 16.83
C MET A 1 -33.37 -1.85 16.88
N ILE A 2 -32.78 -1.74 18.07
CA ILE A 2 -31.36 -1.38 18.29
C ILE A 2 -30.36 -2.31 17.56
N THR A 3 -30.60 -3.62 17.52
CA THR A 3 -29.71 -4.59 16.84
C THR A 3 -29.68 -4.40 15.32
N ARG A 4 -30.82 -4.06 14.70
CA ARG A 4 -30.89 -3.81 13.25
C ARG A 4 -30.17 -2.52 12.87
N LEU A 5 -30.32 -1.46 13.67
CA LEU A 5 -29.61 -0.20 13.47
C LEU A 5 -28.09 -0.38 13.58
N LYS A 6 -27.61 -1.16 14.55
CA LYS A 6 -26.18 -1.50 14.70
C LYS A 6 -25.62 -2.25 13.50
N ILE A 7 -26.37 -3.24 12.99
CA ILE A 7 -25.98 -3.99 11.79
C ILE A 7 -25.91 -3.07 10.57
N ILE A 8 -26.91 -2.20 10.37
CA ILE A 8 -26.91 -1.23 9.27
C ILE A 8 -25.73 -0.27 9.37
N ALA A 9 -25.47 0.30 10.56
CA ALA A 9 -24.35 1.22 10.78
C ALA A 9 -23.00 0.54 10.52
N PHE A 10 -22.82 -0.70 11.00
CA PHE A 10 -21.60 -1.47 10.77
C PHE A 10 -21.40 -1.79 9.28
N SER A 11 -22.47 -2.21 8.58
CA SER A 11 -22.42 -2.44 7.13
C SER A 11 -22.11 -1.17 6.36
N MET A 12 -22.66 -0.01 6.76
CA MET A 12 -22.38 1.27 6.13
C MET A 12 -20.91 1.68 6.30
N LEU A 13 -20.38 1.52 7.53
CA LEU A 13 -18.96 1.75 7.82
C LEU A 13 -18.07 0.87 6.94
N LEU A 14 -18.42 -0.41 6.78
CA LEU A 14 -17.70 -1.34 5.92
C LEU A 14 -17.69 -0.92 4.46
N VAL A 15 -18.81 -0.46 3.93
CA VAL A 15 -18.90 0.05 2.55
C VAL A 15 -18.00 1.28 2.38
N ILE A 16 -18.06 2.23 3.31
CA ILE A 16 -17.21 3.42 3.29
C ILE A 16 -15.73 3.03 3.29
N LEU A 17 -15.32 2.11 4.17
CA LEU A 17 -13.93 1.68 4.26
C LEU A 17 -13.49 0.92 3.01
N THR A 18 -14.36 0.08 2.45
CA THR A 18 -14.09 -0.65 1.20
C THR A 18 -13.86 0.33 0.04
N ILE A 19 -14.70 1.36 -0.09
CA ILE A 19 -14.55 2.41 -1.11
C ILE A 19 -13.25 3.17 -0.91
N TYR A 20 -12.94 3.55 0.33
CA TYR A 20 -11.71 4.27 0.65
C TYR A 20 -10.45 3.46 0.30
N LEU A 21 -10.40 2.18 0.72
CA LEU A 21 -9.27 1.29 0.41
C LEU A 21 -9.16 1.02 -1.09
N SER A 22 -10.29 0.85 -1.78
CA SER A 22 -10.31 0.70 -3.24
C SER A 22 -9.74 1.91 -3.95
N TYR A 23 -10.15 3.10 -3.52
CA TYR A 23 -9.64 4.36 -4.06
C TYR A 23 -8.13 4.48 -3.84
N ASN A 24 -7.64 4.12 -2.65
CA ASN A 24 -6.21 4.14 -2.37
C ASN A 24 -5.45 3.16 -3.30
N ILE A 25 -5.90 1.91 -3.38
CA ILE A 25 -5.29 0.86 -4.22
C ILE A 25 -5.22 1.28 -5.69
N LEU A 26 -6.29 1.89 -6.22
CA LEU A 26 -6.39 2.30 -7.62
C LEU A 26 -5.67 3.61 -7.97
N ASN A 27 -5.30 4.43 -6.98
CA ASN A 27 -4.64 5.71 -7.25
C ASN A 27 -3.19 5.76 -6.79
N GLN A 28 -2.80 4.94 -5.81
CA GLN A 28 -1.45 4.89 -5.29
C GLN A 28 -0.68 3.72 -5.88
N ARG A 29 0.47 4.05 -6.48
CA ARG A 29 1.41 3.08 -7.03
C ARG A 29 2.38 2.63 -5.95
N MET A 30 2.68 1.34 -5.91
CA MET A 30 3.77 0.82 -5.07
C MET A 30 5.11 1.12 -5.75
N ILE A 31 5.93 1.96 -5.11
CA ILE A 31 7.24 2.37 -5.61
C ILE A 31 8.29 1.35 -5.22
N GLY A 32 8.22 0.82 -4.00
CA GLY A 32 8.98 -0.34 -3.58
C GLY A 32 10.42 -0.07 -3.14
N THR A 33 10.93 1.14 -3.28
CA THR A 33 12.35 1.47 -3.09
C THR A 33 12.67 1.72 -1.63
N GLY A 34 13.60 0.95 -1.07
CA GLY A 34 14.18 1.23 0.25
C GLY A 34 15.23 2.35 0.17
N VAL A 35 15.47 3.06 1.27
CA VAL A 35 16.54 4.06 1.37
C VAL A 35 17.33 3.90 2.66
N LEU A 36 18.63 4.16 2.60
CA LEU A 36 19.50 4.25 3.77
C LEU A 36 20.08 5.65 3.88
N LYS A 37 20.19 6.15 5.11
CA LYS A 37 20.91 7.39 5.36
C LYS A 37 22.41 7.07 5.49
N ASP A 38 23.25 7.73 4.69
CA ASP A 38 24.70 7.59 4.79
C ASP A 38 25.30 8.48 5.90
N ASP A 39 26.62 8.44 6.04
CA ASP A 39 27.36 9.20 7.06
C ASP A 39 27.36 10.72 6.79
N GLU A 40 27.12 11.15 5.55
CA GLU A 40 26.98 12.55 5.14
C GLU A 40 25.53 13.06 5.30
N GLY A 41 24.61 12.17 5.61
CA GLY A 41 23.20 12.44 5.83
C GLY A 41 22.34 12.42 4.57
N GLN A 42 22.87 11.93 3.45
CA GLN A 42 22.16 11.71 2.20
C GLN A 42 21.35 10.42 2.24
N TYR A 43 20.26 10.35 1.47
CA TYR A 43 19.42 9.15 1.37
C TYR A 43 19.79 8.37 0.12
N ILE A 44 20.43 7.21 0.30
CA ILE A 44 20.87 6.33 -0.77
C ILE A 44 19.83 5.26 -1.03
N ALA A 45 19.41 5.11 -2.29
CA ALA A 45 18.47 4.10 -2.71
C ALA A 45 19.08 2.69 -2.60
N LEU A 46 18.28 1.78 -2.06
CA LEU A 46 18.52 0.35 -2.09
C LEU A 46 17.93 -0.27 -3.37
N GLU A 47 18.32 -1.51 -3.64
CA GLU A 47 17.74 -2.27 -4.74
C GLU A 47 16.21 -2.38 -4.57
N THR A 48 15.49 -1.97 -5.62
CA THR A 48 14.04 -2.10 -5.66
C THR A 48 13.69 -3.52 -6.14
N PRO A 49 12.81 -4.28 -5.48
CA PRO A 49 12.46 -5.63 -5.95
C PRO A 49 11.67 -5.60 -7.27
N ALA A 50 11.76 -6.67 -8.06
CA ALA A 50 10.91 -6.85 -9.24
C ALA A 50 9.42 -6.82 -8.87
N GLY A 51 8.59 -6.24 -9.75
CA GLY A 51 7.16 -6.05 -9.54
C GLY A 51 6.78 -4.69 -8.92
N TYR A 52 7.75 -3.92 -8.43
CA TYR A 52 7.52 -2.55 -7.97
C TYR A 52 7.83 -1.51 -9.04
N TRP A 53 7.20 -0.35 -8.98
CA TRP A 53 7.40 0.70 -9.99
C TRP A 53 8.84 1.22 -10.05
N GLY A 54 9.53 1.31 -8.91
CA GLY A 54 10.92 1.76 -8.85
C GLY A 54 11.91 0.77 -9.51
N TYR A 55 11.49 -0.47 -9.78
CA TYR A 55 12.35 -1.49 -10.40
C TYR A 55 12.83 -1.02 -11.78
N GLY A 56 14.16 -1.03 -11.97
CA GLY A 56 14.80 -0.56 -13.20
C GLY A 56 14.76 0.96 -13.43
N ARG A 57 14.14 1.73 -12.53
CA ARG A 57 14.04 3.20 -12.61
C ARG A 57 14.91 3.88 -11.55
N ILE A 58 14.81 3.38 -10.31
CA ILE A 58 15.64 3.79 -9.19
C ILE A 58 16.63 2.65 -8.92
N LEU A 59 17.91 2.95 -9.11
CA LEU A 59 18.99 1.99 -9.00
C LEU A 59 19.62 2.07 -7.62
N ALA A 60 20.17 0.95 -7.17
CA ALA A 60 20.94 0.92 -5.94
C ALA A 60 22.13 1.88 -6.04
N GLY A 61 22.29 2.75 -5.04
CA GLY A 61 23.32 3.79 -5.03
C GLY A 61 22.86 5.16 -5.55
N ASP A 62 21.66 5.29 -6.13
CA ASP A 62 21.10 6.60 -6.46
C ASP A 62 20.88 7.43 -5.18
N ILE A 63 21.22 8.72 -5.22
CA ILE A 63 21.03 9.64 -4.10
C ILE A 63 19.68 10.33 -4.26
N ILE A 64 18.78 10.11 -3.31
CA ILE A 64 17.44 10.69 -3.32
C ILE A 64 17.47 12.08 -2.68
N GLN A 65 17.28 13.11 -3.49
CA GLN A 65 17.33 14.50 -3.04
C GLN A 65 15.95 14.99 -2.63
N GLU A 66 14.97 14.82 -3.52
CA GLU A 66 13.65 15.43 -3.41
C GLU A 66 12.55 14.41 -3.68
N ILE A 67 11.46 14.53 -2.94
CA ILE A 67 10.25 13.75 -3.12
C ILE A 67 9.09 14.73 -3.08
N ASP A 68 8.30 14.78 -4.16
CA ASP A 68 7.20 15.74 -4.31
C ASP A 68 7.61 17.22 -4.18
N GLY A 69 8.85 17.53 -4.53
CA GLY A 69 9.43 18.87 -4.45
C GLY A 69 9.94 19.27 -3.06
N ASP A 70 9.78 18.39 -2.06
CA ASP A 70 10.32 18.57 -0.71
C ASP A 70 11.57 17.72 -0.50
N PRO A 71 12.50 18.11 0.42
CA PRO A 71 13.66 17.30 0.74
C PRO A 71 13.27 15.89 1.21
N ALA A 72 13.98 14.86 0.72
CA ALA A 72 13.71 13.46 1.04
C ALA A 72 13.64 13.18 2.56
N ALA A 73 14.44 13.90 3.35
CA ALA A 73 14.45 13.81 4.81
C ALA A 73 13.10 14.15 5.48
N GLY A 74 12.31 15.02 4.86
CA GLY A 74 11.02 15.45 5.36
C GLY A 74 9.87 14.50 5.00
N PHE A 75 10.09 13.63 4.02
CA PHE A 75 9.04 12.78 3.48
C PHE A 75 8.65 11.67 4.47
N HIS A 76 7.35 11.47 4.66
CA HIS A 76 6.83 10.62 5.74
C HIS A 76 7.33 9.17 5.64
N SER A 77 7.22 8.56 4.46
CA SER A 77 7.60 7.16 4.27
C SER A 77 9.10 6.92 4.44
N VAL A 78 9.92 7.88 4.01
CA VAL A 78 11.38 7.85 4.22
C VAL A 78 11.71 7.88 5.71
N ARG A 79 11.09 8.80 6.47
CA ARG A 79 11.36 8.98 7.89
C ARG A 79 10.92 7.81 8.75
N ILE A 80 9.75 7.24 8.46
CA ILE A 80 9.13 6.22 9.32
C ILE A 80 9.52 4.80 8.91
N TYR A 81 9.64 4.55 7.60
CA TYR A 81 9.80 3.18 7.07
C TYR A 81 11.09 2.96 6.29
N SER A 82 11.96 3.98 6.17
CA SER A 82 13.20 3.89 5.37
C SER A 82 12.92 3.41 3.95
N GLY A 83 11.83 3.90 3.35
CA GLY A 83 11.44 3.58 2.00
C GLY A 83 10.61 4.67 1.37
N ILE A 84 10.57 4.69 0.05
CA ILE A 84 9.81 5.64 -0.75
C ILE A 84 8.54 4.93 -1.17
N GLU A 85 7.41 5.40 -0.64
CA GLU A 85 6.06 4.99 -1.04
C GLU A 85 5.15 6.23 -1.04
N GLY A 86 4.14 6.24 -1.92
CA GLY A 86 3.16 7.34 -2.00
C GLY A 86 3.67 8.63 -2.64
N ALA A 87 4.87 8.64 -3.21
CA ALA A 87 5.40 9.80 -3.94
C ALA A 87 4.72 9.97 -5.31
N SER A 88 4.53 11.21 -5.74
CA SER A 88 4.11 11.56 -7.10
C SER A 88 5.31 11.87 -8.02
N SER A 89 6.41 12.34 -7.46
CA SER A 89 7.65 12.65 -8.17
C SER A 89 8.87 12.45 -7.28
N ILE A 90 9.98 12.05 -7.88
CA ILE A 90 11.24 11.76 -7.19
C ILE A 90 12.38 12.41 -7.97
N GLY A 91 13.12 13.29 -7.31
CA GLY A 91 14.37 13.85 -7.80
C GLY A 91 15.56 13.12 -7.19
N LEU A 92 16.43 12.59 -8.04
CA LEU A 92 17.61 11.82 -7.63
C LEU A 92 18.87 12.23 -8.40
N ILE A 93 20.03 11.93 -7.81
CA ILE A 93 21.33 12.00 -8.46
C ILE A 93 21.84 10.59 -8.71
N ARG A 94 22.28 10.34 -9.94
CA ARG A 94 22.98 9.12 -10.33
C ARG A 94 24.44 9.42 -10.63
N VAL A 95 25.35 8.69 -9.99
CA VAL A 95 26.79 8.77 -10.28
C VAL A 95 27.11 7.80 -11.41
N GLN A 96 27.52 8.34 -12.56
CA GLN A 96 27.91 7.55 -13.73
C GLN A 96 29.29 6.91 -13.53
N PRO A 97 29.66 5.86 -14.28
CA PRO A 97 30.96 5.19 -14.15
C PRO A 97 32.19 6.11 -14.29
N GLY A 98 32.03 7.28 -14.93
CA GLY A 98 33.07 8.31 -15.07
C GLY A 98 33.13 9.32 -13.91
N GLY A 99 32.31 9.18 -12.88
CA GLY A 99 32.21 10.11 -11.74
C GLY A 99 31.32 11.33 -11.99
N GLU A 100 30.76 11.48 -13.19
CA GLU A 100 29.78 12.53 -13.50
C GLU A 100 28.47 12.28 -12.75
N GLN A 101 27.89 13.35 -12.23
CA GLN A 101 26.60 13.33 -11.54
C GLN A 101 25.49 13.75 -12.50
N GLU A 102 24.50 12.87 -12.68
CA GLU A 102 23.32 13.13 -13.49
C GLU A 102 22.12 13.37 -12.58
N HIS A 103 21.42 14.49 -12.77
CA HIS A 103 20.16 14.78 -12.07
C HIS A 103 18.99 14.21 -12.87
N ILE A 104 18.23 13.32 -12.23
CA ILE A 104 17.11 12.61 -12.86
C ILE A 104 15.83 12.97 -12.09
N GLN A 105 14.83 13.45 -12.83
CA GLN A 105 13.49 13.66 -12.31
C GLN A 105 12.57 12.55 -12.81
N LEU A 106 12.01 11.77 -11.89
CA LEU A 106 11.08 10.69 -12.20
C LEU A 106 9.66 11.10 -11.78
N ASN A 107 8.70 10.96 -12.70
CA ASN A 107 7.28 11.13 -12.41
C ASN A 107 6.65 9.75 -12.17
N VAL A 108 6.10 9.55 -10.98
CA VAL A 108 5.48 8.29 -10.58
C VAL A 108 4.13 8.17 -11.27
N ALA A 109 3.96 7.10 -12.06
CA ALA A 109 2.68 6.81 -12.70
C ALA A 109 1.64 6.51 -11.62
N LYS A 110 0.44 7.07 -11.75
CA LYS A 110 -0.66 6.81 -10.82
C LYS A 110 -1.36 5.50 -11.14
N GLY A 111 -1.87 4.85 -10.10
CA GLY A 111 -2.67 3.63 -10.18
C GLY A 111 -1.88 2.36 -10.45
N ILE A 112 -2.59 1.31 -10.86
CA ILE A 112 -2.06 -0.05 -10.99
C ILE A 112 -1.85 -0.35 -12.46
N ASP A 113 -0.78 -1.08 -12.81
CA ASP A 113 -0.64 -1.57 -14.17
C ASP A 113 -1.77 -2.55 -14.49
N THR A 114 -2.19 -2.56 -15.74
CA THR A 114 -3.28 -3.43 -16.20
C THR A 114 -2.98 -4.91 -15.94
N GLU A 115 -1.71 -5.30 -15.96
CA GLU A 115 -1.26 -6.67 -15.67
C GLU A 115 -1.44 -7.06 -14.19
N ASP A 116 -1.27 -6.11 -13.28
CA ASP A 116 -1.37 -6.33 -11.84
C ASP A 116 -2.80 -6.10 -11.31
N LEU A 117 -3.65 -5.40 -12.07
CA LEU A 117 -5.02 -5.05 -11.70
C LEU A 117 -5.84 -6.26 -11.24
N LEU A 118 -5.65 -7.41 -11.89
CA LEU A 118 -6.36 -8.64 -11.54
C LEU A 118 -6.02 -9.12 -10.13
N LEU A 119 -4.72 -9.21 -9.83
CA LEU A 119 -4.22 -9.78 -8.57
C LEU A 119 -4.29 -8.77 -7.43
N GLU A 120 -4.03 -7.49 -7.70
CA GLU A 120 -3.92 -6.46 -6.67
C GLU A 120 -5.25 -5.77 -6.35
N PHE A 121 -6.27 -5.89 -7.22
CA PHE A 121 -7.56 -5.23 -7.00
C PHE A 121 -8.79 -6.12 -7.23
N ILE A 122 -8.91 -6.77 -8.39
CA ILE A 122 -10.11 -7.57 -8.71
C ILE A 122 -10.29 -8.71 -7.72
N LEU A 123 -9.23 -9.49 -7.47
CA LEU A 123 -9.31 -10.65 -6.58
C LEU A 123 -9.61 -10.25 -5.11
N PRO A 124 -8.97 -9.22 -4.53
CA PRO A 124 -9.37 -8.66 -3.23
C PRO A 124 -10.83 -8.21 -3.16
N ILE A 125 -11.32 -7.48 -4.17
CA ILE A 125 -12.72 -7.03 -4.20
C ILE A 125 -13.70 -8.18 -4.36
N CYS A 126 -13.43 -9.15 -5.24
CA CYS A 126 -14.26 -10.34 -5.35
C CYS A 126 -14.33 -11.09 -4.02
N THR A 127 -13.23 -11.12 -3.25
CA THR A 127 -13.20 -11.75 -1.92
C THR A 127 -14.10 -11.01 -0.92
N VAL A 128 -14.05 -9.68 -0.89
CA VAL A 128 -14.96 -8.85 -0.08
C VAL A 128 -16.42 -9.10 -0.47
N LEU A 129 -16.73 -9.12 -1.77
CA LEU A 129 -18.09 -9.36 -2.27
C LEU A 129 -18.59 -10.76 -1.93
N LEU A 130 -17.72 -11.78 -2.02
CA LEU A 130 -18.04 -13.15 -1.66
C LEU A 130 -18.37 -13.27 -0.16
N PHE A 131 -17.55 -12.69 0.71
CA PHE A 131 -17.81 -12.69 2.16
C PHE A 131 -19.05 -11.85 2.53
N ALA A 132 -19.30 -10.75 1.83
CA ALA A 132 -20.54 -9.99 1.98
C ALA A 132 -21.76 -10.81 1.53
N GLY A 133 -21.64 -11.58 0.45
CA GLY A 133 -22.68 -12.49 -0.04
C GLY A 133 -22.99 -13.61 0.96
N PHE A 134 -21.96 -14.24 1.55
CA PHE A 134 -22.14 -15.23 2.62
C PHE A 134 -22.78 -14.62 3.86
N SER A 135 -22.36 -13.41 4.23
CA SER A 135 -22.94 -12.67 5.35
C SER A 135 -24.43 -12.40 5.13
N TRP A 136 -24.81 -11.98 3.93
CA TRP A 136 -26.20 -11.76 3.56
C TRP A 136 -27.02 -13.06 3.60
N PHE A 137 -26.47 -14.16 3.06
CA PHE A 137 -27.12 -15.46 3.08
C PHE A 137 -27.38 -15.96 4.50
N VAL A 138 -26.38 -15.87 5.38
CA VAL A 138 -26.48 -16.26 6.80
C VAL A 138 -27.52 -15.38 7.52
N TYR A 139 -27.49 -14.07 7.29
CA TYR A 139 -28.46 -13.14 7.88
C TYR A 139 -29.91 -13.50 7.49
N ARG A 140 -30.14 -13.88 6.23
CA ARG A 140 -31.47 -14.28 5.76
C ARG A 140 -31.93 -15.62 6.33
N SER A 141 -31.02 -16.59 6.45
CA SER A 141 -31.35 -17.96 6.87
C SER A 141 -31.55 -18.12 8.39
N LYS A 142 -30.82 -17.37 9.21
CA LYS A 142 -30.76 -17.57 10.68
C LYS A 142 -31.00 -16.28 11.46
N GLN A 143 -32.11 -15.60 11.17
CA GLN A 143 -32.49 -14.38 11.90
C GLN A 143 -32.69 -14.69 13.39
N GLY A 144 -31.91 -14.03 14.26
CA GLY A 144 -32.06 -14.10 15.71
C GLY A 144 -31.09 -15.04 16.44
N ASP A 145 -30.27 -15.80 15.72
CA ASP A 145 -29.21 -16.61 16.31
C ASP A 145 -27.94 -15.76 16.58
N SER A 146 -27.48 -15.72 17.82
CA SER A 146 -26.26 -15.02 18.21
C SER A 146 -25.01 -15.57 17.49
N ALA A 147 -24.96 -16.87 17.20
CA ALA A 147 -23.85 -17.48 16.47
C ALA A 147 -23.78 -16.98 15.03
N ALA A 148 -24.92 -16.76 14.39
CA ALA A 148 -24.99 -16.21 13.03
C ALA A 148 -24.43 -14.78 12.97
N VAL A 149 -24.63 -13.97 14.02
CA VAL A 149 -24.07 -12.61 14.10
C VAL A 149 -22.54 -12.64 14.15
N TYR A 150 -21.94 -13.51 14.98
CA TYR A 150 -20.49 -13.64 15.05
C TYR A 150 -19.89 -14.12 13.73
N LEU A 151 -20.56 -15.05 13.05
CA LEU A 151 -20.11 -15.54 11.75
C LEU A 151 -20.14 -14.45 10.67
N ILE A 152 -21.18 -13.61 10.66
CA ILE A 152 -21.27 -12.45 9.76
C ILE A 152 -20.12 -11.46 10.02
N LEU A 153 -19.88 -11.11 11.29
CA LEU A 153 -18.79 -10.20 11.66
C LEU A 153 -17.43 -10.77 11.25
N PHE A 154 -17.23 -12.07 11.43
CA PHE A 154 -16.02 -12.77 11.01
C PHE A 154 -15.78 -12.69 9.50
N PHE A 155 -16.79 -13.01 8.69
CA PHE A 155 -16.67 -12.93 7.23
C PHE A 155 -16.37 -11.51 6.75
N LEU A 156 -17.11 -10.53 7.24
CA LEU A 156 -16.92 -9.14 6.85
C LEU A 156 -15.55 -8.59 7.29
N SER A 157 -15.10 -8.90 8.51
CA SER A 157 -13.78 -8.49 8.99
C SER A 157 -12.66 -9.17 8.21
N THR A 158 -12.84 -10.43 7.81
CA THR A 158 -11.84 -11.19 7.03
C THR A 158 -11.70 -10.62 5.62
N GLY A 159 -12.83 -10.35 4.93
CA GLY A 159 -12.80 -9.71 3.61
C GLY A 159 -12.14 -8.34 3.66
N LEU A 160 -12.48 -7.53 4.67
CA LEU A 160 -11.91 -6.20 4.84
C LEU A 160 -10.42 -6.24 5.17
N ALA A 161 -9.98 -7.13 6.05
CA ALA A 161 -8.57 -7.31 6.39
C ALA A 161 -7.75 -7.72 5.16
N TYR A 162 -8.32 -8.60 4.33
CA TYR A 162 -7.69 -9.01 3.07
C TYR A 162 -7.55 -7.83 2.10
N LEU A 163 -8.59 -7.02 1.88
CA LEU A 163 -8.47 -5.82 1.04
C LEU A 163 -7.46 -4.81 1.63
N SER A 164 -7.49 -4.63 2.95
CA SER A 164 -6.63 -3.70 3.66
C SER A 164 -5.14 -4.04 3.52
N SER A 165 -4.77 -5.32 3.41
CA SER A 165 -3.35 -5.69 3.24
C SER A 165 -2.77 -5.19 1.92
N PHE A 166 -3.58 -5.09 0.85
CA PHE A 166 -3.15 -4.56 -0.44
C PHE A 166 -3.02 -3.03 -0.44
N SER A 167 -3.85 -2.32 0.35
CA SER A 167 -3.71 -0.87 0.52
C SER A 167 -2.55 -0.50 1.43
N ALA A 168 -2.28 -1.29 2.48
CA ALA A 168 -1.27 -0.96 3.49
C ALA A 168 0.12 -0.77 2.85
N GLY A 169 0.54 -1.66 1.95
CA GLY A 169 1.86 -1.55 1.32
C GLY A 169 2.06 -0.32 0.42
N ARG A 170 1.01 0.43 0.08
CA ARG A 170 1.05 1.65 -0.75
C ARG A 170 1.17 2.94 0.06
N ALA A 171 0.65 2.96 1.29
CA ALA A 171 0.62 4.14 2.16
C ALA A 171 1.56 4.01 3.37
N ASP A 172 1.69 2.80 3.92
CA ASP A 172 2.43 2.49 5.15
C ASP A 172 3.09 1.09 5.04
N PRO A 173 4.31 0.96 4.51
CA PRO A 173 5.01 -0.32 4.41
C PRO A 173 5.50 -0.82 5.77
N VAL A 174 4.58 -1.17 6.67
CA VAL A 174 4.85 -1.76 8.00
C VAL A 174 5.57 -3.11 7.90
N GLY A 175 5.63 -3.71 6.70
CA GLY A 175 6.26 -5.02 6.45
C GLY A 175 7.75 -5.00 6.10
N LYS A 176 8.40 -3.84 5.89
CA LYS A 176 9.81 -3.78 5.45
C LYS A 176 10.84 -3.68 6.58
N LEU A 177 10.49 -4.08 7.81
CA LEU A 177 11.50 -4.35 8.83
C LEU A 177 12.12 -5.75 8.61
N LYS A 178 13.09 -5.85 7.70
CA LYS A 178 14.02 -6.99 7.69
C LYS A 178 15.49 -6.57 7.60
N SER A 179 16.10 -6.78 8.77
CA SER A 179 17.45 -7.24 9.03
C SER A 179 18.62 -6.41 8.51
N LYS A 180 19.12 -5.57 9.42
CA LYS A 180 20.54 -5.26 9.56
C LYS A 180 21.34 -6.57 9.76
N ILE A 181 21.60 -7.31 8.69
CA ILE A 181 22.62 -8.37 8.71
C ILE A 181 23.94 -7.70 8.36
N ARG A 182 24.67 -7.41 9.44
CA ARG A 182 26.11 -7.21 9.53
C ARG A 182 26.86 -7.95 8.40
N LYS A 183 27.63 -7.23 7.61
CA LYS A 183 28.98 -7.63 7.22
C LYS A 183 29.90 -6.45 7.46
#